data_AF-A0A940I535-F1
#
_entry.id   AF-A0A940I535-F1
#
_cell.length_a   1.000
_cell.length_b   1.000
_cell.length_c   1.000
_cell.angle_alpha   90.00
_cell.angle_beta   90.00
_cell.angle_gamma   90.00
#
_symmetry.space_group_name_H-M   'P 1'
#
loop_
_entity.id
_entity.type
_entity.pdbx_description
1 polymer ?
#
loop_
_entity_poly.entity_id
_entity_poly.type
_entity_poly.pdbx_seq_one_letter_code
_entity_poly.pdbx_strand_id
1 'polypeptide(L)' 'MKLEKAIIQKLEKDLETVKTMGDLLGKNGVIKKLVKHLTIAAVTGRTDSPSGV' A
#
# COMPACT_ATOMS: atom_id res chain seq x y z
N MET A 1 -0.07 -15.88 -0.10
CA MET A 1 -0.43 -15.86 -1.54
C MET A 1 -1.60 -14.93 -1.91
N LYS A 2 -2.83 -15.07 -1.37
CA LYS A 2 -3.92 -14.12 -1.71
C LYS A 2 -3.64 -12.68 -1.25
N LEU A 3 -3.00 -12.55 -0.09
CA LEU A 3 -2.65 -11.27 0.52
C LEU A 3 -1.59 -10.51 -0.28
N GLU A 4 -0.51 -11.19 -0.66
CA GLU A 4 0.58 -10.61 -1.45
C GLU A 4 0.04 -10.12 -2.80
N LYS A 5 -0.87 -10.88 -3.44
CA LYS A 5 -1.54 -10.44 -4.67
C LYS A 5 -2.35 -9.15 -4.50
N ALA A 6 -3.13 -9.03 -3.42
CA ALA A 6 -3.94 -7.83 -3.19
C ALA A 6 -3.09 -6.59 -2.91
N ILE A 7 -1.99 -6.75 -2.16
CA ILE A 7 -1.05 -5.66 -1.88
C ILE A 7 -0.32 -5.23 -3.16
N ILE A 8 0.13 -6.19 -3.97
CA ILE A 8 0.80 -5.91 -5.25
C ILE A 8 -0.14 -5.19 -6.22
N GLN A 9 -1.38 -5.67 -6.40
CA GLN A 9 -2.35 -5.03 -7.29
C GLN A 9 -2.71 -3.60 -6.87
N LYS A 10 -2.79 -3.35 -5.55
CA LYS A 10 -3.00 -2.00 -5.03
C LYS A 10 -1.78 -1.12 -5.29
N LEU A 11 -0.57 -1.66 -5.12
CA LEU A 11 0.66 -0.94 -5.40
C LEU A 11 0.79 -0.57 -6.89
N GLU A 12 0.46 -1.50 -7.80
CA GLU A 12 0.46 -1.27 -9.24
C GLU A 12 -0.47 -0.10 -9.60
N LYS A 13 -1.71 -0.09 -9.08
CA LYS A 13 -2.65 1.02 -9.28
C LYS A 13 -2.17 2.34 -8.67
N ASP A 14 -1.62 2.30 -7.46
CA ASP A 14 -1.11 3.51 -6.81
C ASP A 14 0.07 4.09 -7.61
N LEU A 15 0.93 3.25 -8.20
CA LEU A 15 2.05 3.67 -9.05
C LEU A 15 1.58 4.29 -10.38
N GLU A 16 0.46 3.85 -10.96
CA GLU A 16 -0.13 4.49 -12.16
C GLU A 16 -0.52 5.96 -11.91
N THR A 17 -0.79 6.32 -10.66
CA THR A 17 -1.18 7.70 -10.29
C THR A 17 0.02 8.62 -9.99
N VAL A 18 1.24 8.08 -9.91
CA VAL A 18 2.45 8.83 -9.59
C VAL A 18 2.86 9.69 -10.78
N LYS A 19 2.86 11.02 -10.60
CA LYS A 19 3.30 11.98 -11.63
C LYS A 19 4.60 12.66 -11.26
N THR A 20 4.88 12.75 -9.97
CA THR A 20 6.05 13.43 -9.42
C THR A 20 6.77 12.56 -8.40
N MET A 21 8.04 12.87 -8.14
CA MET A 21 8.80 12.21 -7.08
C MET A 21 8.15 12.42 -5.69
N GLY A 22 7.42 13.52 -5.51
CA GLY A 22 6.64 13.78 -4.30
C GLY A 22 5.48 12.80 -4.11
N ASP A 23 4.83 12.35 -5.19
CA ASP A 23 3.77 11.35 -5.14
C ASP A 23 4.30 9.96 -4.78
N LEU A 24 5.57 9.68 -5.12
CA LEU A 24 6.22 8.42 -4.80
C LEU A 24 6.79 8.41 -3.36
N LEU A 25 7.57 9.44 -3.01
CA LEU A 25 8.44 9.47 -1.82
C LEU A 25 8.05 10.52 -0.78
N GLY A 26 7.09 11.39 -1.08
CA GLY A 26 6.69 12.48 -0.19
C GLY A 26 6.01 12.00 1.10
N LYS A 27 5.62 12.96 1.95
CA LYS A 27 5.00 12.69 3.26
C LYS A 27 3.74 11.81 3.17
N ASN A 28 3.07 11.81 2.01
CA ASN A 28 1.90 10.99 1.68
C ASN A 28 2.15 10.05 0.48
N GLY A 29 3.41 9.81 0.15
CA GLY A 29 3.80 9.07 -1.04
C GLY A 29 3.40 7.59 -0.98
N VAL A 30 3.30 6.98 -2.16
CA VAL A 30 2.92 5.57 -2.34
C VAL A 30 3.77 4.63 -1.49
N ILE A 31 5.09 4.86 -1.45
CA ILE A 31 6.02 4.00 -0.68
C ILE A 31 5.72 4.06 0.82
N LYS A 32 5.45 5.24 1.36
CA LYS A 32 5.15 5.38 2.80
C LYS A 32 3.84 4.70 3.17
N LYS A 33 2.82 4.81 2.30
CA LYS A 33 1.54 4.12 2.50
C LYS A 33 1.70 2.60 2.43
N LEU A 34 2.52 2.09 1.52
CA LEU A 34 2.84 0.66 1.43
C LEU A 34 3.53 0.17 2.71
N VAL A 35 4.61 0.84 3.13
CA VAL A 35 5.36 0.46 4.33
C VAL A 35 4.44 0.43 5.55
N LYS A 36 3.58 1.44 5.73
CA LYS A 36 2.61 1.46 6.84
C LYS A 36 1.69 0.23 6.84
N HIS A 37 1.13 -0.17 5.69
CA HIS A 37 0.28 -1.35 5.60
C HIS A 37 1.06 -2.63 5.92
N LEU A 38 2.28 -2.77 5.40
CA LEU A 38 3.14 -3.95 5.67
C LEU A 38 3.52 -4.04 7.15
N THR A 39 3.87 -2.92 7.78
CA THR A 39 4.19 -2.87 9.21
C THR A 39 2.98 -3.25 10.06
N ILE A 40 1.79 -2.72 9.76
CA ILE A 40 0.56 -3.09 10.48
C ILE A 40 0.28 -4.59 10.33
N ALA A 41 0.37 -5.12 9.10
CA ALA A 41 0.17 -6.54 8.83
C ALA A 41 1.16 -7.42 9.61
N ALA A 42 2.44 -7.02 9.64
CA ALA A 42 3.50 -7.75 10.33
C ALA A 42 3.35 -7.71 11.87
N VAL A 43 2.93 -6.58 12.44
CA VAL A 43 2.82 -6.41 13.89
C VAL A 43 1.54 -7.02 14.46
N THR A 44 0.42 -6.92 13.73
CA THR A 44 -0.89 -7.32 14.27
C THR A 44 -1.31 -8.73 13.85
N GLY A 45 -0.64 -9.33 12.87
CA GLY A 45 -1.09 -10.57 12.22
C GLY A 45 -2.44 -10.43 11.51
N ARG A 46 -3.05 -9.23 11.51
CA ARG A 46 -4.27 -8.89 10.80
C ARG A 46 -3.94 -7.85 9.74
N THR A 47 -4.25 -8.20 8.51
CA THR A 47 -4.37 -7.20 7.47
C THR A 47 -5.76 -6.63 7.58
N ASP A 48 -5.87 -5.37 8.00
CA ASP A 48 -7.10 -4.62 7.80
C ASP A 48 -7.38 -4.63 6.29
N SER A 49 -8.21 -5.59 5.86
CA SER A 49 -8.83 -5.56 4.56
C SER A 49 -9.56 -4.23 4.45
N PRO A 50 -9.39 -3.46 3.37
CA PRO A 50 -10.34 -2.41 3.04
C PRO A 50 -11.64 -3.10 2.63
N SER A 51 -12.39 -3.61 3.61
CA SER A 51 -13.75 -4.11 3.44
C SER A 51 -14.66 -2.90 3.52
N GLY A 52 -15.32 -2.55 2.41
CA GLY A 52 -16.31 -1.49 2.42
C GLY A 52 -16.73 -0.93 1.07
N VAL A 53 -16.82 -1.76 0.02
CA VAL A 53 -17.79 -1.65 -1.09
C VAL A 53 -18.10 -3.06 -1.58
#